data_AF-A0AAN8JZC8-F1
#
_entry.id   AF-A0AAN8JZC8-F1
#
_cell.length_a   1.000
_cell.length_b   1.000
_cell.length_c   1.000
_cell.angle_alpha   90.00
_cell.angle_beta   90.00
_cell.angle_gamma   90.00
#
_symmetry.space_group_name_H-M   'P 1'
#
loop_
_entity.id
_entity.type
_entity.pdbx_description
1 polymer ?
#
loop_
_entity_poly.entity_id
_entity_poly.type
_entity_poly.pdbx_seq_one_letter_code
_entity_poly.pdbx_strand_id
1 'polypeptide(L)'
;MEKQGRESVLQKHSPKRKLEDLQESLCCVSKNKLLKIHHIEDKTNWVLLEWSHSENTTDYDRESIETLHTKYKPQKPKYVNKLFTGYSWNRYNGTHYDSDRPPPKTIFGYQFNLYYPNLIYNTIIPTYSLTTIPDDPGFLVLRFSAGPPYEDIAFKILDKEWDKSYISGYKCQYRRGVLELWFKFKRHIYRK
;
A
#
# COMPACT_ATOMS: atom_id res chain seq x y z
N MET A 1 -61.61 -17.56 -5.34
CA MET A 1 -61.10 -18.73 -6.09
C MET A 1 -60.53 -18.18 -7.39
N GLU A 2 -59.23 -17.89 -7.53
CA GLU A 2 -58.04 -18.76 -7.58
C GLU A 2 -57.39 -18.73 -9.00
N LYS A 3 -56.26 -18.01 -9.09
CA LYS A 3 -55.00 -18.25 -9.87
C LYS A 3 -55.02 -18.22 -11.42
N GLN A 4 -54.30 -17.28 -12.07
CA GLN A 4 -52.86 -17.28 -12.49
C GLN A 4 -52.54 -18.05 -13.79
N GLY A 5 -51.77 -17.42 -14.68
CA GLY A 5 -51.07 -18.09 -15.79
C GLY A 5 -50.38 -17.10 -16.74
N ARG A 6 -49.13 -16.72 -16.44
CA ARG A 6 -48.18 -16.05 -17.34
C ARG A 6 -47.30 -17.12 -17.99
N GLU A 7 -47.04 -17.01 -19.30
CA GLU A 7 -45.86 -17.61 -19.93
C GLU A 7 -44.95 -16.50 -20.45
N SER A 8 -43.69 -16.49 -19.98
CA SER A 8 -42.61 -15.69 -20.55
C SER A 8 -41.39 -16.59 -20.75
N VAL A 9 -40.97 -16.69 -21.99
CA VAL A 9 -39.85 -17.51 -22.46
C VAL A 9 -38.50 -16.84 -22.14
N LEU A 10 -37.59 -17.69 -21.67
CA LEU A 10 -36.18 -17.55 -21.33
C LEU A 10 -35.35 -16.52 -22.12
N GLN A 11 -34.53 -15.75 -21.39
CA GLN A 11 -33.08 -15.69 -21.68
C GLN A 11 -32.27 -15.71 -20.38
N LYS A 12 -31.19 -16.50 -20.43
CA LYS A 12 -30.25 -16.84 -19.36
C LYS A 12 -29.40 -15.64 -19.00
N HIS A 13 -29.10 -15.45 -17.71
CA HIS A 13 -27.74 -15.41 -17.18
C HIS A 13 -27.76 -15.34 -15.64
N SER A 14 -27.09 -16.32 -15.02
CA SER A 14 -26.50 -16.24 -13.68
C SER A 14 -24.99 -16.37 -13.91
N PRO A 15 -24.11 -15.69 -13.15
CA PRO A 15 -23.86 -16.19 -11.79
C PRO A 15 -23.46 -15.15 -10.71
N LYS A 16 -23.81 -15.52 -9.47
CA LYS A 16 -23.00 -15.45 -8.24
C LYS A 16 -21.95 -14.33 -8.15
N ARG A 17 -22.20 -13.37 -7.25
CA ARG A 17 -21.17 -12.48 -6.67
C ARG A 17 -20.04 -13.34 -6.10
N LYS A 18 -18.92 -13.38 -6.82
CA LYS A 18 -17.70 -14.08 -6.43
C LYS A 18 -16.79 -13.13 -5.65
N LEU A 19 -16.19 -13.72 -4.62
CA LEU A 19 -15.15 -13.20 -3.73
C LEU A 19 -13.82 -12.95 -4.48
N GLU A 20 -13.83 -12.17 -5.55
CA GLU A 20 -12.66 -11.90 -6.41
C GLU A 20 -12.23 -10.42 -6.43
N ASP A 21 -12.95 -9.51 -5.76
CA ASP A 21 -12.66 -8.06 -5.79
C ASP A 21 -11.56 -7.59 -4.82
N LEU A 22 -10.84 -8.50 -4.15
CA LEU A 22 -9.74 -8.15 -3.22
C LEU A 22 -8.33 -8.40 -3.78
N GLN A 23 -8.16 -8.65 -5.08
CA GLN A 23 -6.84 -8.97 -5.65
C GLN A 23 -6.10 -7.84 -6.40
N GLU A 24 -6.66 -6.64 -6.56
CA GLU A 24 -5.99 -5.57 -7.32
C GLU A 24 -5.43 -4.43 -6.46
N SER A 25 -4.45 -4.78 -5.61
CA SER A 25 -3.46 -3.84 -5.09
C SER A 25 -2.01 -4.33 -5.19
N LEU A 26 -1.75 -5.27 -6.10
CA LEU A 26 -0.38 -5.66 -6.45
C LEU A 26 0.26 -4.61 -7.36
N CYS A 27 0.81 -3.58 -6.73
CA CYS A 27 1.93 -2.90 -7.34
C CYS A 27 3.08 -3.91 -7.57
N CYS A 28 3.41 -4.15 -8.84
CA CYS A 28 4.62 -4.77 -9.37
C CYS A 28 5.23 -5.94 -8.56
N VAL A 29 4.53 -7.07 -8.45
CA VAL A 29 5.22 -8.34 -8.13
C VAL A 29 5.71 -8.95 -9.45
N SER A 30 7.04 -8.92 -9.63
CA SER A 30 7.72 -9.82 -10.56
C SER A 30 7.27 -11.24 -10.23
N LYS A 31 6.45 -11.83 -11.12
CA LYS A 31 6.06 -13.24 -11.03
C LYS A 31 7.34 -14.06 -11.06
N ASN A 32 7.79 -14.57 -9.92
CA ASN A 32 8.62 -15.77 -9.85
C ASN A 32 8.52 -16.43 -8.48
N LYS A 33 8.05 -17.68 -8.54
CA LYS A 33 8.02 -18.76 -7.56
C LYS A 33 7.01 -18.67 -6.40
N LEU A 34 5.94 -19.42 -6.61
CA LEU A 34 5.01 -19.97 -5.62
C LEU A 34 5.77 -20.54 -4.40
N LEU A 35 5.50 -20.01 -3.22
CA LEU A 35 5.50 -20.79 -1.99
C LEU A 35 4.11 -20.63 -1.37
N LYS A 36 3.41 -21.76 -1.21
CA LYS A 36 2.07 -21.84 -0.65
C LYS A 36 2.11 -21.37 0.80
N ILE A 37 1.31 -20.37 1.15
CA ILE A 37 1.05 -20.00 2.54
C ILE A 37 -0.28 -20.66 2.92
N HIS A 38 -0.23 -21.53 3.92
CA HIS A 38 -1.43 -22.09 4.54
C HIS A 38 -2.21 -20.98 5.24
N HIS A 39 -3.52 -20.99 5.04
CA HIS A 39 -4.46 -20.18 5.81
C HIS A 39 -4.43 -20.63 7.27
N ILE A 40 -4.17 -19.71 8.20
CA ILE A 40 -4.29 -19.95 9.64
C ILE A 40 -5.22 -18.85 10.17
N GLU A 41 -6.45 -19.24 10.49
CA GLU A 41 -7.35 -18.48 11.35
C GLU A 41 -6.80 -18.62 12.78
N ASP A 42 -6.29 -17.52 13.34
CA ASP A 42 -6.65 -17.05 14.68
C ASP A 42 -5.77 -15.87 15.11
N LYS A 43 -6.44 -14.79 15.51
CA LYS A 43 -5.83 -13.64 16.19
C LYS A 43 -5.58 -14.04 17.65
N THR A 44 -4.48 -13.54 18.20
CA THR A 44 -3.99 -13.70 19.59
C THR A 44 -3.21 -14.98 19.88
N ASN A 45 -2.01 -15.09 19.31
CA ASN A 45 -0.79 -15.39 20.07
C ASN A 45 0.44 -15.24 19.17
N TRP A 46 1.31 -14.28 19.48
CA TRP A 46 2.69 -14.31 18.99
C TRP A 46 3.46 -15.34 19.83
N VAL A 47 3.10 -16.61 19.71
CA VAL A 47 3.95 -17.70 20.18
C VAL A 47 5.08 -17.76 19.16
N LEU A 48 6.25 -17.31 19.62
CA LEU A 48 7.55 -17.71 19.09
C LEU A 48 7.42 -19.10 18.50
N LEU A 49 7.73 -19.25 17.21
CA LEU A 49 7.88 -20.56 16.57
C LEU A 49 8.56 -21.50 17.56
N GLU A 50 7.80 -22.45 18.06
CA GLU A 50 8.33 -23.62 18.73
C GLU A 50 9.03 -24.38 17.62
N TRP A 51 10.34 -24.16 17.47
CA TRP A 51 11.16 -24.95 16.58
C TRP A 51 11.12 -26.37 17.15
N SER A 52 10.38 -27.25 16.48
CA SER A 52 10.51 -28.69 16.69
C SER A 52 12.00 -29.00 16.60
N HIS A 53 12.57 -29.47 17.71
CA HIS A 53 13.94 -29.90 17.76
C HIS A 53 14.09 -31.11 16.82
N SER A 54 14.42 -30.87 15.56
CA SER A 54 15.31 -31.79 14.86
C SER A 54 16.70 -31.43 15.35
N GLU A 55 17.15 -32.18 16.35
CA GLU A 55 18.56 -32.28 16.68
C GLU A 55 19.33 -32.46 15.36
N ASN A 56 20.43 -31.71 15.21
CA ASN A 56 21.23 -31.50 13.98
C ASN A 56 21.03 -30.12 13.31
N THR A 57 20.94 -29.05 14.10
CA THR A 57 21.44 -27.73 13.64
C THR A 57 22.86 -27.59 14.17
N THR A 58 23.84 -27.67 13.29
CA THR A 58 25.25 -27.49 13.62
C THR A 58 25.47 -26.09 14.21
N ASP A 59 26.31 -25.97 15.25
CA ASP A 59 26.65 -24.71 15.94
C ASP A 59 27.11 -23.56 15.00
N TYR A 60 27.48 -23.88 13.76
CA TYR A 60 27.83 -22.93 12.69
C TYR A 60 26.70 -21.96 12.26
N ASP A 61 25.42 -22.28 12.53
CA ASP A 61 24.29 -21.44 12.11
C ASP A 61 23.90 -20.36 13.16
N ARG A 62 24.27 -20.54 14.44
CA ARG A 62 24.02 -19.52 15.48
C ARG A 62 25.07 -18.41 15.48
N GLU A 63 26.33 -18.76 15.27
CA GLU A 63 27.45 -17.82 15.28
C GLU A 63 27.39 -16.81 14.11
N SER A 64 26.70 -17.18 13.02
CA SER A 64 26.47 -16.32 11.86
C SER A 64 25.34 -15.29 12.05
N ILE A 65 24.40 -15.51 12.97
CA ILE A 65 23.31 -14.54 13.28
C ILE A 65 23.80 -13.44 14.23
N GLU A 66 24.60 -13.80 15.24
CA GLU A 66 25.09 -12.88 16.27
C GLU A 66 26.15 -11.90 15.73
N THR A 67 26.96 -12.34 14.76
CA THR A 67 27.93 -11.50 14.04
C THR A 67 27.28 -10.49 13.09
N LEU A 68 26.11 -10.80 12.50
CA LEU A 68 25.36 -9.87 11.65
C LEU A 68 24.75 -8.71 12.45
N HIS A 69 24.20 -8.99 13.64
CA HIS A 69 23.62 -7.99 14.54
C HIS A 69 24.66 -6.96 15.01
N THR A 70 25.92 -7.41 15.15
CA THR A 70 27.05 -6.57 15.54
C THR A 70 27.58 -5.73 14.35
N LYS A 71 27.44 -6.21 13.12
CA LYS A 71 27.96 -5.57 11.89
C LYS A 71 27.08 -4.45 11.36
N TYR A 72 25.76 -4.57 11.49
CA TYR A 72 24.82 -3.60 10.93
C TYR A 72 23.96 -2.95 12.01
N LYS A 73 24.25 -1.67 12.30
CA LYS A 73 23.41 -0.86 13.19
C LYS A 73 22.07 -0.58 12.50
N PRO A 74 20.92 -0.67 13.19
CA PRO A 74 19.65 -0.20 12.65
C PRO A 74 19.74 1.24 12.16
N GLN A 75 19.25 1.52 10.95
CA GLN A 75 19.31 2.84 10.32
C GLN A 75 17.94 3.28 9.82
N LYS A 76 17.65 4.56 9.98
CA LYS A 76 16.49 5.17 9.32
C LYS A 76 16.80 5.38 7.83
N PRO A 77 15.92 4.98 6.91
CA PRO A 77 16.13 5.23 5.49
C PRO A 77 16.12 6.73 5.20
N LYS A 78 16.91 7.13 4.21
CA LYS A 78 16.84 8.49 3.67
C LYS A 78 15.62 8.57 2.76
N TYR A 79 14.99 9.74 2.67
CA TYR A 79 13.84 9.94 1.79
C TYR A 79 13.77 11.37 1.25
N VAL A 80 13.12 11.53 0.12
CA VAL A 80 12.73 12.82 -0.45
C VAL A 80 11.23 12.77 -0.73
N ASN A 81 10.48 13.59 -0.01
CA ASN A 81 9.03 13.69 -0.15
C ASN A 81 8.67 14.97 -0.90
N LYS A 82 7.80 14.87 -1.90
CA LYS A 82 7.18 16.03 -2.54
C LYS A 82 5.68 15.96 -2.39
N LEU A 83 5.09 17.09 -2.02
CA LEU A 83 3.64 17.27 -1.88
C LEU A 83 3.12 18.01 -3.11
N PHE A 84 2.21 17.40 -3.86
CA PHE A 84 1.51 18.11 -4.92
C PHE A 84 0.35 18.89 -4.30
N THR A 85 0.43 20.23 -4.36
CA THR A 85 -0.63 21.13 -3.91
C THR A 85 -1.06 22.03 -5.05
N GLY A 86 -2.30 22.48 -5.04
CA GLY A 86 -2.79 23.47 -5.99
C GLY A 86 -4.19 23.94 -5.70
N TYR A 87 -4.72 24.76 -6.59
CA TYR A 87 -6.05 25.34 -6.48
C TYR A 87 -7.07 24.46 -7.21
N SER A 88 -8.14 24.11 -6.53
CA SER A 88 -9.26 23.40 -7.13
C SER A 88 -10.32 24.40 -7.56
N TRP A 89 -10.32 24.80 -8.83
CA TRP A 89 -11.36 25.68 -9.38
C TRP A 89 -12.62 24.84 -9.69
N ASN A 90 -13.48 24.71 -8.69
CA ASN A 90 -14.84 24.16 -8.84
C ASN A 90 -15.85 25.31 -9.00
N ARG A 91 -17.12 25.00 -9.32
CA ARG A 91 -18.17 26.02 -9.55
C ARG A 91 -18.35 26.96 -8.36
N TYR A 92 -18.28 26.43 -7.14
CA TYR A 92 -18.38 27.22 -5.91
C TYR A 92 -17.17 28.16 -5.74
N ASN A 93 -15.95 27.64 -5.91
CA ASN A 93 -14.75 28.44 -5.79
C ASN A 93 -14.70 29.52 -6.87
N GLY A 94 -15.20 29.24 -8.07
CA GLY A 94 -15.29 30.24 -9.14
C GLY A 94 -16.27 31.39 -8.88
N THR A 95 -17.18 31.29 -7.89
CA THR A 95 -18.05 32.41 -7.50
C THR A 95 -17.54 33.21 -6.30
N HIS A 96 -16.51 32.71 -5.60
CA HIS A 96 -16.03 33.27 -4.33
C HIS A 96 -14.56 33.67 -4.32
N TYR A 97 -13.78 33.19 -5.28
CA TYR A 97 -12.35 33.44 -5.36
C TYR A 97 -11.98 33.92 -6.76
N ASP A 98 -10.98 34.79 -6.81
CA ASP A 98 -10.42 35.36 -8.03
C ASP A 98 -8.93 35.01 -8.14
N SER A 99 -8.29 35.38 -9.26
CA SER A 99 -6.87 35.08 -9.49
C SER A 99 -5.95 35.71 -8.44
N ASP A 100 -6.30 36.91 -7.96
CA ASP A 100 -5.53 37.64 -6.94
C ASP A 100 -5.82 37.16 -5.52
N ARG A 101 -6.97 36.49 -5.33
CA ARG A 101 -7.42 35.94 -4.04
C ARG A 101 -7.84 34.48 -4.24
N PRO A 102 -6.89 33.60 -4.54
CA PRO A 102 -7.19 32.22 -4.89
C PRO A 102 -7.75 31.45 -3.68
N PRO A 103 -8.48 30.35 -3.92
CA PRO A 103 -8.95 29.49 -2.85
C PRO A 103 -7.79 28.88 -2.05
N PRO A 104 -8.05 28.37 -0.83
CA PRO A 104 -7.06 27.60 -0.09
C PRO A 104 -6.52 26.42 -0.91
N LYS A 105 -5.20 26.19 -0.82
CA LYS A 105 -4.56 25.09 -1.55
C LYS A 105 -5.07 23.75 -1.06
N THR A 106 -5.43 22.91 -2.01
CA THR A 106 -5.80 21.51 -1.79
C THR A 106 -4.62 20.61 -2.13
N ILE A 107 -4.44 19.53 -1.38
CA ILE A 107 -3.46 18.49 -1.68
C ILE A 107 -4.01 17.62 -2.83
N PHE A 108 -3.23 17.48 -3.89
CA PHE A 108 -3.54 16.67 -5.06
C PHE A 108 -2.83 15.33 -5.09
N GLY A 109 -1.78 15.13 -4.30
CA GLY A 109 -1.04 13.86 -4.31
C GLY A 109 0.29 13.96 -3.58
N TYR A 110 0.97 12.82 -3.54
CA TYR A 110 2.25 12.66 -2.87
C TYR A 110 3.26 11.97 -3.79
N GLN A 111 4.52 12.34 -3.62
CA GLN A 111 5.66 11.69 -4.27
C GLN A 111 6.65 11.30 -3.19
N PHE A 112 6.74 10.01 -2.90
CA PHE A 112 7.71 9.45 -1.97
C PHE A 112 8.85 8.80 -2.75
N ASN A 113 10.08 9.16 -2.39
CA ASN A 113 11.28 8.46 -2.83
C ASN A 113 12.06 8.05 -1.59
N LEU A 114 12.10 6.75 -1.28
CA LEU A 114 12.84 6.20 -0.15
C LEU A 114 14.09 5.49 -0.66
N TYR A 115 15.21 5.74 0.01
CA TYR A 115 16.53 5.24 -0.40
C TYR A 115 16.99 4.13 0.54
N TYR A 116 17.22 2.96 -0.04
CA TYR A 116 17.67 1.73 0.59
C TYR A 116 18.91 1.13 -0.16
N PRO A 117 20.05 1.84 -0.25
CA PRO A 117 21.22 1.35 -0.98
C PRO A 117 21.90 0.11 -0.37
N ASN A 118 21.73 -0.09 0.95
CA ASN A 118 22.46 -1.12 1.74
C ASN A 118 21.55 -2.24 2.27
N LEU A 119 20.53 -2.65 1.51
CA LEU A 119 19.70 -3.81 1.87
C LEU A 119 20.57 -5.07 1.88
N ILE A 120 20.55 -5.82 2.99
CA ILE A 120 21.35 -7.05 3.14
C ILE A 120 20.78 -8.16 2.24
N TYR A 121 19.46 -8.25 2.17
CA TYR A 121 18.75 -9.25 1.39
C TYR A 121 18.07 -8.60 0.18
N ASN A 122 18.68 -8.75 -1.00
CA ASN A 122 18.12 -8.26 -2.27
C ASN A 122 16.81 -8.98 -2.67
N THR A 123 16.49 -10.11 -2.04
CA THR A 123 15.25 -10.87 -2.25
C THR A 123 14.05 -10.17 -1.60
N ILE A 124 14.27 -9.42 -0.52
CA ILE A 124 13.21 -8.72 0.20
C ILE A 124 13.00 -7.36 -0.46
N ILE A 125 11.85 -7.21 -1.09
CA ILE A 125 11.47 -5.95 -1.75
C ILE A 125 10.80 -5.07 -0.70
N PRO A 126 11.21 -3.79 -0.55
CA PRO A 126 10.51 -2.86 0.31
C PRO A 126 9.04 -2.71 -0.07
N THR A 127 8.17 -2.80 0.92
CA THR A 127 6.72 -2.73 0.78
C THR A 127 6.15 -1.59 1.62
N TYR A 128 4.86 -1.31 1.43
CA TYR A 128 4.14 -0.33 2.23
C TYR A 128 2.80 -0.88 2.71
N SER A 129 2.30 -0.32 3.80
CA SER A 129 0.98 -0.59 4.35
C SER A 129 0.28 0.72 4.72
N LEU A 130 -1.05 0.69 4.64
CA LEU A 130 -1.93 1.80 5.00
C LEU A 130 -2.72 1.42 6.24
N THR A 131 -2.77 2.31 7.23
CA THR A 131 -3.53 2.11 8.46
C THR A 131 -4.35 3.36 8.75
N THR A 132 -5.64 3.18 9.05
CA THR A 132 -6.53 4.28 9.44
C THR A 132 -6.18 4.76 10.85
N ILE A 133 -6.38 6.05 11.10
CA ILE A 133 -6.19 6.64 12.42
C ILE A 133 -7.59 6.80 13.05
N PRO A 134 -7.91 6.09 14.15
CA PRO A 134 -9.24 6.18 14.78
C PRO A 134 -9.62 7.61 15.20
N ASP A 135 -8.63 8.36 15.69
CA ASP A 135 -8.83 9.73 16.18
C ASP A 135 -8.95 10.78 15.07
N ASP A 136 -8.53 10.45 13.84
CA ASP A 136 -8.48 11.40 12.73
C ASP A 136 -8.85 10.73 11.40
N PRO A 137 -10.16 10.62 11.08
CA PRO A 137 -10.64 9.86 9.92
C PRO A 137 -10.30 10.51 8.57
N GLY A 138 -9.80 11.75 8.56
CA GLY A 138 -9.35 12.41 7.34
C GLY A 138 -7.98 11.96 6.86
N PHE A 139 -7.26 11.16 7.67
CA PHE A 139 -5.87 10.81 7.43
C PHE A 139 -5.59 9.32 7.65
N LEU A 140 -4.56 8.84 6.95
CA LEU A 140 -4.00 7.50 7.07
C LEU A 140 -2.52 7.60 7.46
N VAL A 141 -2.04 6.54 8.12
CA VAL A 141 -0.62 6.29 8.28
C VAL A 141 -0.16 5.38 7.13
N LEU A 142 0.73 5.91 6.30
CA LEU A 142 1.46 5.17 5.27
C LEU A 142 2.81 4.73 5.83
N ARG A 143 2.95 3.44 6.13
CA ARG A 143 4.17 2.82 6.66
C ARG A 143 4.92 2.11 5.56
N PHE A 144 6.23 2.28 5.51
CA PHE A 144 7.15 1.60 4.62
C PHE A 144 8.06 0.66 5.40
N SER A 145 8.22 -0.56 4.90
CA SER A 145 9.01 -1.63 5.52
C SER A 145 9.93 -2.28 4.49
N ALA A 146 11.22 -2.32 4.77
CA ALA A 146 12.25 -2.82 3.85
C ALA A 146 13.00 -4.06 4.37
N GLY A 147 13.08 -4.23 5.69
CA GLY A 147 13.90 -5.25 6.34
C GLY A 147 15.30 -4.73 6.73
N PRO A 148 16.13 -5.57 7.38
CA PRO A 148 17.42 -5.15 7.91
C PRO A 148 18.37 -4.60 6.82
N PRO A 149 19.14 -3.54 7.10
CA PRO A 149 19.33 -2.85 8.39
C PRO A 149 18.35 -1.68 8.62
N TYR A 150 17.34 -1.52 7.77
CA TYR A 150 16.49 -0.34 7.80
C TYR A 150 15.32 -0.50 8.77
N GLU A 151 15.10 0.56 9.56
CA GLU A 151 13.89 0.71 10.36
C GLU A 151 12.72 1.14 9.47
N ASP A 152 11.53 0.74 9.91
CA ASP A 152 10.29 1.16 9.27
C ASP A 152 10.06 2.66 9.46
N ILE A 153 9.53 3.30 8.42
CA ILE A 153 9.19 4.72 8.44
C ILE A 153 7.73 4.91 8.09
N ALA A 154 7.07 5.86 8.74
CA ALA A 154 5.66 6.12 8.52
C ALA A 154 5.38 7.61 8.29
N PHE A 155 4.40 7.90 7.45
CA PHE A 155 3.96 9.24 7.13
C PHE A 155 2.44 9.36 7.30
N LYS A 156 1.99 10.49 7.84
CA LYS A 156 0.58 10.85 7.84
C LYS A 156 0.20 11.43 6.49
N ILE A 157 -0.77 10.83 5.81
CA ILE A 157 -1.28 11.25 4.49
C ILE A 157 -2.80 11.42 4.56
N LEU A 158 -3.40 12.09 3.56
CA LEU A 158 -4.87 12.19 3.49
C LEU A 158 -5.50 10.86 3.09
N ASP A 159 -6.63 10.53 3.71
CA ASP A 159 -7.48 9.41 3.31
C ASP A 159 -8.35 9.79 2.11
N LYS A 160 -7.82 9.60 0.91
CA LYS A 160 -8.54 9.80 -0.36
C LYS A 160 -8.14 8.72 -1.35
N GLU A 161 -9.05 8.39 -2.26
CA GLU A 161 -8.80 7.39 -3.32
C GLU A 161 -7.64 7.83 -4.22
N TRP A 162 -6.69 6.91 -4.45
CA TRP A 162 -5.54 7.15 -5.32
C TRP A 162 -5.90 6.86 -6.77
N ASP A 163 -5.47 7.72 -7.69
CA ASP A 163 -5.52 7.47 -9.11
C ASP A 163 -4.34 6.58 -9.53
N LYS A 164 -4.61 5.28 -9.70
CA LYS A 164 -3.62 4.26 -10.11
C LYS A 164 -3.32 4.25 -11.61
N SER A 165 -3.85 5.20 -12.38
CA SER A 165 -3.60 5.29 -13.82
C SER A 165 -2.14 5.63 -14.13
N TYR A 166 -1.55 4.96 -15.12
CA TYR A 166 -0.23 5.33 -15.63
C TYR A 166 -0.21 6.77 -16.18
N ILE A 167 -1.33 7.24 -16.75
CA ILE A 167 -1.46 8.59 -17.34
C ILE A 167 -1.37 9.66 -16.25
N SER A 168 -1.88 9.39 -15.05
CA SER A 168 -1.82 10.34 -13.92
C SER A 168 -0.39 10.52 -13.40
N GLY A 169 0.50 9.58 -13.75
CA GLY A 169 1.86 9.48 -13.25
C GLY A 169 2.00 8.56 -12.05
N TYR A 170 1.05 7.63 -11.84
CA TYR A 170 1.17 6.63 -10.78
C TYR A 170 2.44 5.81 -10.99
N LYS A 171 3.26 5.74 -9.94
CA LYS A 171 4.43 4.87 -9.88
C LYS A 171 4.46 4.17 -8.54
N CYS A 172 4.77 2.90 -8.59
CA CYS A 172 5.11 2.14 -7.43
C CYS A 172 6.11 1.10 -7.92
N GLN A 173 7.38 1.28 -7.57
CA GLN A 173 8.47 0.39 -7.99
C GLN A 173 9.69 0.54 -7.10
N TYR A 174 10.43 -0.56 -6.93
CA TYR A 174 11.74 -0.56 -6.28
C TYR A 174 12.83 -0.89 -7.31
N ARG A 175 13.75 0.04 -7.56
CA ARG A 175 14.86 -0.14 -8.50
C ARG A 175 16.11 0.58 -8.01
N ARG A 176 17.28 -0.05 -8.16
CA ARG A 176 18.60 0.54 -7.84
C ARG A 176 18.67 1.13 -6.41
N GLY A 177 18.10 0.44 -5.43
CA GLY A 177 18.10 0.93 -4.05
C GLY A 177 17.14 2.08 -3.78
N VAL A 178 16.19 2.37 -4.68
CA VAL A 178 15.20 3.43 -4.49
C VAL A 178 13.79 2.86 -4.63
N LEU A 179 12.97 3.06 -3.60
CA LEU A 179 11.54 2.81 -3.63
C LEU A 179 10.83 4.10 -4.02
N GLU A 180 10.20 4.08 -5.18
CA GLU A 180 9.39 5.19 -5.70
C GLU A 180 7.92 4.85 -5.48
N LEU A 181 7.20 5.67 -4.71
CA LEU A 181 5.75 5.62 -4.58
C LEU A 181 5.16 6.99 -4.89
N TRP A 182 4.61 7.14 -6.10
CA TRP A 182 4.06 8.37 -6.62
C TRP A 182 2.59 8.14 -6.92
N PHE A 183 1.74 9.00 -6.39
CA PHE A 183 0.31 8.93 -6.67
C PHE A 183 -0.32 10.31 -6.57
N LYS A 184 -1.38 10.49 -7.35
CA LYS A 184 -2.30 11.62 -7.22
C LYS A 184 -3.62 11.09 -6.70
N PHE A 185 -4.39 11.97 -6.08
CA PHE A 185 -5.75 11.67 -5.70
C PHE A 185 -6.67 11.73 -6.90
N LYS A 186 -7.65 10.83 -6.91
CA LYS A 186 -8.68 10.82 -7.93
C LYS A 186 -9.48 12.11 -7.86
N ARG A 187 -9.73 12.71 -9.01
CA ARG A 187 -10.49 13.94 -9.11
C ARG A 187 -11.98 13.59 -9.17
N HIS A 188 -12.72 13.89 -8.10
CA HIS A 188 -14.17 13.73 -8.10
C HIS A 188 -14.80 14.85 -8.91
N ILE A 189 -15.39 14.49 -10.06
CA ILE A 189 -16.16 15.42 -10.89
C ILE A 189 -17.63 15.22 -10.54
N TYR A 190 -18.26 16.26 -10.02
CA TYR A 190 -19.70 16.27 -9.84
C TYR A 190 -20.38 16.32 -11.22
N ARG A 191 -21.26 15.37 -11.49
CA ARG A 191 -22.15 15.36 -12.67
C ARG A 191 -23.55 15.73 -12.18
N LYS A 192 -24.19 16.70 -12.83
CA LYS A 192 -25.52 17.21 -12.50
C LYS A 192 -26.59 16.44 -13.27
#